data_AF-A0AAV0IV53-F1
#
_entry.id   AF-A0AAV0IV53-F1
#
_cell.length_a   1.000
_cell.length_b   1.000
_cell.length_c   1.000
_cell.angle_alpha   90.00
_cell.angle_beta   90.00
_cell.angle_gamma   90.00
#
_symmetry.space_group_name_H-M   'P 1'
#
loop_
_entity.id
_entity.type
_entity.pdbx_description
1 polymer ?
#
loop_
_entity_poly.entity_id
_entity_poly.type
_entity_poly.pdbx_seq_one_letter_code
_entity_poly.pdbx_strand_id
1 'polypeptide(L)'
;MLPIHVVDQGLIARTFVERGAGVEFTRDEEDRYYSSESVAESVLAVMGEESGRRYRDKAEEMRVAVFGNTAMFWGMAPATEEKNRVGIEKGTGGVINDLI
;
A
#
# COMPACT_ATOMS: atom_id res chain seq x y z
N MET A 1 -0.64 9.00 2.90
CA MET A 1 -0.41 9.21 1.44
C MET A 1 -0.44 10.71 1.17
N LEU A 2 0.51 11.26 0.40
CA LEU A 2 0.54 12.70 0.07
C LEU A 2 -0.29 12.95 -1.20
N PRO A 3 -1.38 13.75 -1.14
CA PRO A 3 -2.16 14.07 -2.34
C PRO A 3 -1.41 15.09 -3.19
N ILE A 4 -0.83 14.65 -4.30
CA ILE A 4 -0.26 15.52 -5.33
C ILE A 4 -1.37 15.79 -6.37
N HIS A 5 -1.48 17.04 -6.85
CA HIS A 5 -2.60 17.61 -7.62
C HIS A 5 -2.96 16.96 -8.98
N VAL A 6 -2.49 15.74 -9.26
CA VAL A 6 -2.80 15.02 -10.50
C VAL A 6 -3.64 13.81 -10.10
N VAL A 7 -4.89 13.76 -10.59
CA VAL A 7 -5.90 12.70 -10.36
C VAL A 7 -6.60 12.73 -8.98
N ASP A 8 -7.50 11.76 -8.76
CA ASP A 8 -8.40 11.51 -7.61
C ASP A 8 -7.66 11.06 -6.34
N GLN A 9 -6.36 11.32 -6.25
CA GLN A 9 -5.51 10.86 -5.16
C GLN A 9 -5.98 11.34 -3.79
N GLY A 10 -6.60 12.52 -3.70
CA GLY A 10 -7.22 12.97 -2.45
C GLY A 10 -8.38 12.07 -1.99
N LEU A 11 -9.24 11.65 -2.92
CA LEU A 11 -10.37 10.75 -2.64
C LEU A 11 -9.89 9.34 -2.32
N ILE A 12 -8.88 8.85 -3.05
CA ILE A 12 -8.24 7.56 -2.80
C ILE A 12 -7.60 7.57 -1.41
N ALA A 13 -6.79 8.59 -1.08
CA ALA A 13 -6.13 8.70 0.23
C ALA A 13 -7.15 8.68 1.37
N ARG A 14 -8.23 9.47 1.25
CA ARG A 14 -9.30 9.49 2.25
C ARG A 14 -9.98 8.13 2.41
N THR A 15 -10.21 7.41 1.32
CA THR A 15 -10.76 6.05 1.37
C THR A 15 -9.87 5.09 2.15
N PHE A 16 -8.54 5.16 1.97
CA PHE A 16 -7.60 4.34 2.74
C PHE A 16 -7.57 4.68 4.23
N VAL A 17 -7.72 5.96 4.56
CA VAL A 17 -7.80 6.44 5.95
C VAL A 17 -9.09 5.95 6.62
N GLU A 18 -10.24 6.13 5.97
CA GLU A 18 -11.54 5.68 6.46
C GLU A 18 -11.59 4.16 6.66
N ARG A 19 -10.91 3.40 5.80
CA ARG A 19 -10.81 1.95 5.92
C ARG A 19 -9.79 1.50 6.97
N GLY A 20 -8.97 2.40 7.51
CA GLY A 20 -7.90 2.06 8.47
C GLY A 20 -6.68 1.41 7.84
N ALA A 21 -6.52 1.50 6.52
CA ALA A 21 -5.38 0.96 5.76
C ALA A 21 -4.32 2.03 5.43
N GLY A 22 -4.47 3.25 5.95
CA GLY A 22 -3.47 4.31 5.82
C GLY A 22 -3.72 5.48 6.78
N VAL A 23 -2.77 6.42 6.78
CA VAL A 23 -2.88 7.71 7.47
C VAL A 23 -2.73 8.86 6.49
N GLU A 24 -3.49 9.91 6.76
CA GLU A 24 -3.34 11.21 6.13
C GLU A 24 -2.32 12.02 6.92
N PHE A 25 -1.44 12.72 6.20
CA PHE A 25 -0.53 13.65 6.86
C PHE A 25 -1.33 14.84 7.35
N THR A 26 -1.16 15.20 8.61
CA THR A 26 -1.76 16.42 9.16
C THR A 26 -1.18 17.61 8.40
N ARG A 27 -2.03 18.31 7.65
CA ARG A 27 -1.67 19.52 6.94
C ARG A 27 -1.75 20.68 7.90
N ASP A 28 -0.72 21.51 7.95
CA ASP A 28 -0.80 22.78 8.66
C ASP A 28 -1.86 23.67 7.96
N GLU A 29 -2.89 24.08 8.70
CA GLU A 29 -4.01 24.85 8.14
C GLU A 29 -3.61 26.27 7.73
N GLU A 30 -2.56 26.81 8.35
CA GLU A 30 -2.10 28.19 8.16
C GLU A 30 -1.15 28.27 6.96
N ASP A 31 -0.12 27.42 6.95
CA ASP A 31 0.92 27.43 5.93
C ASP A 31 0.64 26.50 4.74
N ARG A 32 -0.35 25.60 4.87
CA ARG A 32 -0.75 24.61 3.85
C ARG A 32 0.39 23.68 3.38
N TYR A 33 1.51 23.67 4.10
CA TYR A 33 2.66 22.80 3.91
C TYR A 33 2.64 21.63 4.91
N TYR A 34 3.41 20.59 4.60
CA TYR A 34 3.67 19.49 5.52
C TYR A 34 5.04 19.71 6.17
N SER A 35 5.08 19.77 7.50
CA SER A 35 6.35 19.83 8.22
C SER A 35 7.06 18.47 8.15
N SER A 36 8.39 18.48 8.18
CA SER A 36 9.19 17.26 8.23
C SER A 36 8.86 16.41 9.46
N GLU A 37 8.51 17.05 10.57
CA GLU A 37 8.08 16.42 11.81
C GLU A 37 6.74 15.67 11.64
N SER A 38 5.70 16.34 11.12
CA SER A 38 4.39 15.72 10.83
C SER A 38 4.52 14.51 9.89
N VAL A 39 5.42 14.61 8.92
CA VAL A 39 5.73 13.50 8.01
C VAL A 39 6.42 12.35 8.75
N ALA A 40 7.44 12.66 9.56
CA ALA A 40 8.17 11.65 10.33
C ALA A 40 7.26 10.91 11.31
N GLU A 41 6.41 11.61 12.05
CA GLU A 41 5.45 11.03 12.99
C GLU A 41 4.49 10.07 12.29
N SER A 42 3.93 10.49 11.15
CA SER A 42 3.00 9.67 10.37
C SER A 42 3.67 8.40 9.83
N VAL A 43 4.93 8.50 9.39
CA VAL A 43 5.71 7.34 8.93
C VAL A 43 6.00 6.39 10.09
N LEU A 44 6.43 6.91 11.24
CA LEU A 44 6.71 6.10 12.43
C LEU A 44 5.45 5.39 12.93
N ALA A 45 4.28 6.05 12.89
CA ALA A 45 3.02 5.46 13.29
C ALA A 45 2.67 4.21 12.45
N VAL A 46 2.90 4.24 11.14
CA VAL A 46 2.59 3.12 10.22
C VAL A 46 3.68 2.06 10.20
N MET A 47 4.93 2.46 10.30
CA MET A 47 6.07 1.56 10.15
C MET A 47 6.46 0.87 11.46
N GLY A 48 6.07 1.40 12.61
CA GLY A 48 6.27 0.76 13.91
C GLY A 48 5.66 -0.64 13.96
N GLU A 49 6.32 -1.56 14.66
CA GLU A 49 5.86 -2.96 14.75
C GLU A 49 4.46 -3.03 15.36
N GLU A 50 4.27 -2.43 16.53
CA GLU A 50 3.00 -2.45 17.24
C GLU A 50 2.02 -1.41 16.68
N SER A 51 2.44 -0.13 16.60
CA SER A 51 1.60 0.97 16.13
C SER A 51 1.09 0.78 14.70
N GLY A 52 1.92 0.16 13.85
CA GLY A 52 1.65 -0.08 12.44
C GLY A 52 0.82 -1.32 12.14
N ARG A 53 0.70 -2.24 13.11
CA ARG A 53 0.07 -3.56 12.91
C ARG A 53 -1.33 -3.43 12.32
N ARG A 54 -2.16 -2.55 12.90
CA ARG A 54 -3.54 -2.35 12.44
C ARG A 54 -3.64 -1.97 10.96
N TYR A 55 -2.70 -1.16 10.47
CA TYR A 55 -2.69 -0.71 9.08
C TYR A 55 -2.24 -1.82 8.14
N ARG A 56 -1.24 -2.62 8.53
CA ARG A 56 -0.75 -3.75 7.75
C ARG A 56 -1.78 -4.88 7.67
N ASP A 57 -2.42 -5.22 8.79
CA ASP A 57 -3.46 -6.25 8.84
C ASP A 57 -4.63 -5.85 7.93
N LYS A 58 -5.04 -4.58 7.99
CA LYS A 58 -6.11 -4.07 7.14
C LYS A 58 -5.73 -4.00 5.66
N ALA A 59 -4.49 -3.59 5.36
CA ALA A 59 -4.00 -3.58 3.99
C ALA A 59 -3.95 -5.00 3.40
N GLU A 60 -3.57 -6.01 4.20
CA GLU A 60 -3.57 -7.41 3.80
C GLU A 60 -4.99 -7.95 3.56
N GLU A 61 -5.95 -7.60 4.43
CA GLU A 61 -7.38 -7.91 4.21
C GLU A 61 -7.87 -7.34 2.88
N MET A 62 -7.56 -6.06 2.61
CA MET A 62 -7.95 -5.40 1.36
C MET A 62 -7.23 -5.98 0.14
N ARG A 63 -5.96 -6.41 0.30
CA ARG A 63 -5.21 -7.10 -0.76
C ARG A 63 -5.95 -8.36 -1.20
N VAL A 64 -6.52 -9.13 -0.28
CA VAL A 64 -7.24 -10.35 -0.62
C VAL A 64 -8.65 -10.04 -1.14
N ALA A 65 -9.41 -9.21 -0.43
CA ALA A 65 -10.84 -9.02 -0.67
C ALA A 65 -11.16 -8.07 -1.84
N VAL A 66 -10.29 -7.10 -2.13
CA VAL A 66 -10.56 -6.04 -3.10
C VAL A 66 -9.59 -6.11 -4.29
N PHE A 67 -8.30 -6.28 -4.02
CA PHE A 67 -7.25 -6.16 -5.03
C PHE A 67 -6.65 -7.52 -5.47
N GLY A 68 -7.10 -8.63 -4.89
CA GLY A 68 -6.47 -9.94 -5.03
C GLY A 68 -6.73 -10.61 -6.38
N ASN A 69 -7.70 -10.10 -7.13
CA ASN A 69 -8.02 -10.58 -8.46
C ASN A 69 -7.13 -9.92 -9.52
N THR A 70 -5.90 -10.40 -9.64
CA THR A 70 -4.92 -9.93 -10.64
C THR A 70 -5.29 -10.30 -12.08
N ALA A 71 -6.23 -11.24 -12.27
CA ALA A 71 -6.71 -11.64 -13.59
C ALA A 71 -7.41 -10.50 -14.34
N MET A 72 -8.08 -9.58 -13.63
CA MET A 72 -8.70 -8.39 -14.24
C MET A 72 -7.69 -7.46 -14.90
N PHE A 73 -6.47 -7.33 -14.35
CA PHE A 73 -5.52 -6.32 -14.81
C PHE A 73 -4.87 -6.67 -16.15
N TRP A 74 -4.80 -7.97 -16.49
CA TRP A 74 -4.17 -8.47 -17.72
C TRP A 74 -5.12 -9.17 -18.68
N GLY A 75 -6.44 -9.20 -18.40
CA GLY A 75 -7.43 -9.89 -19.23
C GLY A 75 -7.25 -11.41 -19.28
N MET A 76 -6.56 -11.98 -18.29
CA MET A 76 -6.32 -13.42 -18.18
C MET A 76 -7.43 -14.07 -17.36
N ALA A 77 -7.81 -15.30 -17.70
CA ALA A 77 -8.75 -16.07 -16.87
C ALA A 77 -8.19 -16.23 -15.44
N PRO A 78 -9.04 -16.12 -14.39
CA PRO A 78 -8.58 -16.28 -13.02
C PRO A 78 -7.91 -17.64 -12.85
N ALA A 79 -6.71 -17.65 -12.26
CA ALA A 79 -6.01 -18.88 -11.93
C ALA A 79 -6.88 -19.67 -10.96
N THR A 80 -7.40 -20.81 -11.42
CA THR A 80 -8.12 -21.77 -10.59
C THR A 80 -7.21 -22.26 -9.47
N GLU A 81 -7.80 -22.55 -8.31
CA GLU A 81 -7.19 -22.91 -7.02
C GLU A 81 -6.22 -24.13 -7.02
N GLU A 82 -5.81 -24.63 -8.18
CA GLU A 82 -5.02 -25.85 -8.36
C GLU A 82 -3.50 -25.61 -8.36
N LYS A 83 -3.02 -24.45 -7.90
CA LYS A 83 -1.57 -24.17 -7.73
C LYS A 83 -1.10 -23.99 -6.29
N ASN A 84 -1.95 -24.26 -5.29
CA ASN A 84 -1.53 -24.25 -3.88
C ASN A 84 -0.90 -25.58 -3.39
N ARG A 85 -0.46 -26.47 -4.29
CA ARG A 85 0.17 -27.75 -3.92
C ARG A 85 1.62 -27.95 -4.35
N VAL A 86 2.27 -26.96 -4.96
CA VAL A 86 3.67 -27.12 -5.39
C VAL A 86 4.55 -25.99 -4.84
N GLY A 87 5.32 -26.35 -3.81
CA GLY A 87 6.70 -25.90 -3.62
C GLY A 87 6.92 -24.43 -3.33
N ILE A 88 7.10 -24.09 -2.05
CA ILE A 88 7.99 -23.00 -1.66
C ILE A 88 9.41 -23.42 -2.07
N GLU A 89 9.86 -23.04 -3.27
CA GLU A 89 11.28 -22.91 -3.56
C GLU A 89 11.69 -21.46 -3.40
N LYS A 90 12.60 -21.24 -2.45
CA LYS A 90 13.26 -19.96 -2.23
C LYS A 90 14.14 -19.66 -3.45
N GLY A 91 13.62 -18.89 -4.40
CA GLY A 91 14.35 -18.33 -5.52
C GLY A 91 15.13 -17.09 -5.08
N THR A 92 16.44 -17.27 -4.95
CA THR A 92 17.48 -16.27 -4.71
C THR A 92 17.40 -15.07 -5.66
N GLY A 93 17.83 -13.90 -5.15
CA GLY A 93 17.81 -12.62 -5.85
C GLY A 93 18.50 -12.64 -7.21
N GLY A 94 17.78 -12.16 -8.22
CA GLY A 94 18.32 -11.80 -9.53
C GLY A 94 18.46 -10.28 -9.59
N VAL A 95 19.71 -9.83 -9.57
CA VAL A 95 20.14 -8.45 -9.82
C VAL A 95 19.77 -8.08 -11.25
N ILE A 96 18.91 -7.08 -11.46
CA ILE A 96 18.67 -6.48 -12.78
C ILE A 96 19.71 -5.37 -12.96
N ASN A 97 20.89 -5.76 -13.40
CA ASN A 97 21.81 -4.87 -14.12
C ASN A 97 21.97 -5.50 -15.50
N ASP A 98 21.33 -4.90 -16.50
CA ASP A 98 21.79 -4.82 -17.89
C ASP A 98 20.75 -4.02 -18.69
N LEU A 99 20.85 -2.69 -18.58
CA LEU A 99 20.49 -1.77 -19.67
C LEU A 99 21.30 -0.49 -19.50
N ILE A 100 22.59 -0.59 -19.83
CA ILE A 100 23.37 0.51 -20.40
C ILE A 100 23.12 0.47 -21.91
#